data_AF-A0A5N5CUZ8-F1
#
_entry.id   AF-A0A5N5CUZ8-F1
#
_cell.length_a   1.000
_cell.length_b   1.000
_cell.length_c   1.000
_cell.angle_alpha   90.00
_cell.angle_beta   90.00
_cell.angle_gamma   90.00
#
_symmetry.space_group_name_H-M   'P 1'
#
loop_
_entity.id
_entity.type
_entity.pdbx_description
1 polymer ?
#
loop_
_entity_poly.entity_id
_entity_poly.type
_entity_poly.pdbx_seq_one_letter_code
_entity_poly.pdbx_strand_id
1 'polypeptide(L)'
;MSKGGRFARIARDLEKLPPELIEPVLADLEYGQIVRVSQFGGPRVTWAIENSPAWSRFFRGKLPVLQQLDDLTNELITLCYATGGFKNSPWYDQLSFLRYQKDNFRFKYPTDWASHWALMVRGRLHSVAQDLYPNFTETAYFLFPAGTPLNANETEEVEFFIDTAFTLYSLKTNNWPANVPSLPVLARWIALYKRVRHARLAAQAAELDRLVALHERHADRVKQPWAPQTRRPNPDHVVAGLRREAARLKRRNVDGRVWHGRELSGYRFRPAFAALVPYDWCLRLFCEVFKRHPVPDEGVEEGRGDGESVYPQEVLEMMREVLEGLPSFYYVYGEKMLDPSRPETLRTARTPWSVSEPADGRDGRFLTKRVRGKNPFPHSDNELRWLETFVEVILWMEEHFPSLVNEVRGEEWEDCHGIEATKRRREERKRRKEELVKEARSRENGAKT
;
A
#
# COMPACT_ATOMS: atom_id res chain seq x y z
N MET A 1 18.13 25.42 3.23
CA MET A 1 19.46 24.78 3.20
C MET A 1 19.34 23.34 3.68
N SER A 2 19.76 22.36 2.88
CA SER A 2 19.81 20.96 3.34
C SER A 2 20.78 20.85 4.53
N LYS A 3 20.48 19.99 5.51
CA LYS A 3 21.32 19.83 6.72
C LYS A 3 22.77 19.48 6.39
N GLY A 4 23.01 18.78 5.27
CA GLY A 4 24.36 18.46 4.78
C GLY A 4 25.20 19.70 4.45
N GLY A 5 24.58 20.77 3.96
CA GLY A 5 25.31 22.00 3.61
C GLY A 5 25.92 22.74 4.82
N ARG A 6 25.42 22.50 6.03
CA ARG A 6 26.01 23.08 7.25
C ARG A 6 27.27 22.33 7.67
N PHE A 7 27.21 21.00 7.77
CA PHE A 7 28.36 20.19 8.20
C PHE A 7 29.50 20.21 7.19
N ALA A 8 29.19 20.22 5.89
CA ALA A 8 30.20 20.39 4.84
C ALA A 8 30.96 21.72 4.95
N ARG A 9 30.28 22.80 5.35
CA ARG A 9 30.92 24.10 5.60
C ARG A 9 31.82 24.06 6.82
N ILE A 10 31.31 23.53 7.93
CA ILE A 10 32.07 23.37 9.18
C ILE A 10 33.34 22.55 8.92
N ALA A 11 33.23 21.41 8.25
CA ALA A 11 34.38 20.55 7.92
C ALA A 11 35.42 21.29 7.07
N ARG A 12 34.99 22.04 6.05
CA ARG A 12 35.88 22.84 5.20
C ARG A 12 36.60 23.93 5.98
N ASP A 13 35.94 24.56 6.94
CA ASP A 13 36.56 25.60 7.75
C ASP A 13 37.52 25.01 8.79
N LEU A 14 37.18 23.85 9.38
CA LEU A 14 38.10 23.10 10.24
C LEU A 14 39.35 22.64 9.49
N GLU A 15 39.23 22.25 8.23
CA GLU A 15 40.38 21.80 7.41
C GLU A 15 41.43 22.90 7.21
N LYS A 16 41.06 24.18 7.34
CA LYS A 16 41.99 25.33 7.26
C LYS A 16 42.76 25.55 8.55
N LEU A 17 42.25 25.06 9.68
CA LEU A 17 42.87 25.26 10.98
C LEU A 17 44.04 24.28 11.19
N PRO A 18 45.03 24.66 12.01
CA PRO A 18 46.01 23.71 12.52
C PRO A 18 45.34 22.74 13.52
N PRO A 19 45.80 21.47 13.63
CA PRO A 19 45.11 20.43 14.41
C PRO A 19 44.84 20.80 15.88
N GLU A 20 45.70 21.61 16.48
CA GLU A 20 45.61 22.06 17.88
C GLU A 20 44.37 22.96 18.11
N LEU A 21 43.94 23.69 17.09
CA LEU A 21 42.74 24.53 17.14
C LEU A 21 41.46 23.77 16.79
N ILE A 22 41.57 22.56 16.25
CA ILE A 22 40.43 21.70 15.91
C ILE A 22 39.87 21.02 17.17
N GLU A 23 40.73 20.56 18.09
CA GLU A 23 40.31 19.80 19.28
C GLU A 23 39.31 20.54 20.17
N PRO A 24 39.48 21.83 20.52
CA PRO A 24 38.50 22.53 21.33
C PRO A 24 37.11 22.54 20.69
N VAL A 25 37.04 22.69 19.36
CA VAL A 25 35.78 22.63 18.61
C VAL A 25 35.20 21.22 18.67
N LEU A 26 36.01 20.19 18.42
CA LEU A 26 35.54 18.80 18.47
C LEU A 26 35.03 18.41 19.86
N ALA A 27 35.68 18.88 20.93
CA ALA A 27 35.31 18.57 22.31
C ALA A 27 33.88 19.04 22.66
N ASP A 28 33.44 20.15 22.08
CA ASP A 28 32.12 20.76 22.30
C ASP A 28 31.00 20.15 21.46
N LEU A 29 31.34 19.41 20.39
CA LEU A 29 30.35 18.80 19.49
C LEU A 29 29.70 17.56 20.11
N GLU A 30 28.44 17.31 19.73
CA GLU A 30 27.76 16.05 20.05
C GLU A 30 28.33 14.89 19.21
N TYR A 31 28.22 13.66 19.72
CA TYR A 31 28.72 12.46 19.03
C TYR A 31 28.30 12.36 17.55
N GLY A 32 27.00 12.51 17.26
CA GLY A 32 26.47 12.45 15.91
C GLY A 32 26.86 13.64 15.04
N GLN A 33 27.19 14.79 15.64
CA GLN A 33 27.72 15.94 14.90
C GLN A 33 29.14 15.66 14.41
N ILE A 34 29.97 14.98 15.22
CA ILE A 34 31.32 14.58 14.83
C ILE A 34 31.28 13.58 13.68
N VAL A 35 30.41 12.58 13.75
CA VAL A 35 30.20 11.64 12.63
C VAL A 35 29.87 12.41 11.35
N ARG A 36 28.93 13.36 11.40
CA ARG A 36 28.52 14.14 10.21
C ARG A 36 29.59 15.11 9.71
N VAL A 37 30.36 15.74 10.60
CA VAL A 37 31.52 16.57 10.20
C VAL A 37 32.52 15.69 9.48
N SER A 38 32.76 14.49 9.99
CA SER A 38 33.74 13.56 9.42
C SER A 38 33.39 13.10 8.00
N GLN A 39 32.11 13.02 7.64
CA GLN A 39 31.66 12.68 6.28
C GLN A 39 32.14 13.66 5.20
N PHE A 40 32.44 14.91 5.60
CA PHE A 40 32.92 15.97 4.70
C PHE A 40 34.34 16.43 5.04
N GLY A 41 34.98 15.80 6.04
CA GLY A 41 36.32 16.15 6.51
C GLY A 41 37.39 15.68 5.55
N GLY A 42 38.41 16.50 5.33
CA GLY A 42 39.61 16.05 4.62
C GLY A 42 40.51 15.18 5.52
N PRO A 43 41.73 14.87 5.05
CA PRO A 43 42.70 14.11 5.83
C PRO A 43 43.01 14.75 7.19
N ARG A 44 43.03 16.09 7.30
CA ARG A 44 43.37 16.78 8.55
C ARG A 44 42.25 16.65 9.58
N VAL A 45 41.01 16.96 9.20
CA VAL A 45 39.85 16.79 10.11
C VAL A 45 39.69 15.33 10.52
N THR A 46 39.84 14.39 9.59
CA THR A 46 39.81 12.96 9.88
C THR A 46 40.87 12.56 10.91
N TRP A 47 42.12 12.96 10.69
CA TRP A 47 43.21 12.71 11.62
C TRP A 47 42.95 13.33 13.01
N ALA A 48 42.44 14.56 13.05
CA ALA A 48 42.11 15.25 14.30
C ALA A 48 41.02 14.52 15.09
N ILE A 49 39.98 14.01 14.42
CA ILE A 49 38.91 13.22 15.08
C ILE A 49 39.46 11.90 15.63
N GLU A 50 40.28 11.19 14.87
CA GLU A 50 40.85 9.89 15.29
C GLU A 50 41.91 10.01 16.39
N ASN A 51 42.51 11.19 16.55
CA ASN A 51 43.53 11.47 17.57
C ASN A 51 43.05 12.42 18.67
N SER A 52 41.79 12.86 18.62
CA SER A 52 41.15 13.71 19.62
C SER A 52 41.25 13.09 21.02
N PRO A 53 41.84 13.77 22.02
CA PRO A 53 41.77 13.35 23.42
C PRO A 53 40.34 13.17 23.93
N ALA A 54 39.38 13.95 23.43
CA ALA A 54 37.97 13.80 23.76
C ALA A 54 37.34 12.54 23.16
N TRP A 55 37.66 12.22 21.91
CA TRP A 55 36.83 11.34 21.09
C TRP A 55 37.52 10.11 20.50
N SER A 56 38.86 10.11 20.38
CA SER A 56 39.67 9.08 19.68
C SER A 56 39.27 7.64 20.01
N ARG A 57 39.04 7.31 21.29
CA ARG A 57 38.62 5.96 21.73
C ARG A 57 37.34 5.42 21.05
N PHE A 58 36.51 6.30 20.51
CA PHE A 58 35.28 5.94 19.82
C PHE A 58 35.40 5.91 18.30
N PHE A 59 36.29 6.73 17.72
CA PHE A 59 36.36 6.95 16.28
C PHE A 59 37.59 6.34 15.60
N ARG A 60 38.71 6.17 16.32
CA ARG A 60 39.96 5.67 15.76
C ARG A 60 39.76 4.31 15.08
N GLY A 61 40.00 4.25 13.77
CA GLY A 61 39.83 3.04 12.96
C GLY A 61 38.37 2.60 12.75
N LYS A 62 37.39 3.40 13.22
CA LYS A 62 35.95 3.11 13.17
C LYS A 62 35.15 4.15 12.38
N LEU A 63 35.78 5.26 12.02
CA LEU A 63 35.13 6.40 11.38
C LEU A 63 34.32 6.02 10.11
N PRO A 64 34.84 5.20 9.17
CA PRO A 64 34.07 4.85 7.97
C PRO A 64 32.80 4.04 8.28
N VAL A 65 32.89 3.11 9.24
CA VAL A 65 31.75 2.32 9.71
C VAL A 65 30.71 3.23 10.35
N LEU A 66 31.16 4.18 11.18
CA LEU A 66 30.29 5.14 11.85
C LEU A 66 29.54 6.07 10.89
N GLN A 67 30.21 6.50 9.83
CA GLN A 67 29.59 7.30 8.77
C GLN A 67 28.51 6.49 8.06
N GLN A 68 28.80 5.24 7.66
CA GLN A 68 27.80 4.34 7.06
C GLN A 68 26.61 4.10 7.99
N LEU A 69 26.85 3.98 9.30
CA LEU A 69 25.80 3.83 10.30
C LEU A 69 24.90 5.07 10.42
N ASP A 70 25.46 6.29 10.45
CA ASP A 70 24.64 7.51 10.48
C ASP A 70 23.85 7.66 9.18
N ASP A 71 24.46 7.35 8.03
CA ASP A 71 23.77 7.36 6.74
C ASP A 71 22.59 6.39 6.73
N LEU A 72 22.81 5.12 7.08
CA LEU A 72 21.75 4.13 7.17
C LEU A 72 20.67 4.53 8.18
N THR A 73 21.07 5.12 9.31
CA THR A 73 20.13 5.65 10.31
C THR A 73 19.27 6.75 9.72
N ASN A 74 19.87 7.71 9.01
CA ASN A 74 19.14 8.79 8.35
C ASN A 74 18.21 8.26 7.25
N GLU A 75 18.64 7.24 6.50
CA GLU A 75 17.80 6.57 5.51
C GLU A 75 16.61 5.87 6.16
N LEU A 76 16.84 5.11 7.24
CA LEU A 76 15.78 4.46 8.01
C LEU A 76 14.83 5.48 8.64
N ILE A 77 15.34 6.58 9.18
CA ILE A 77 14.52 7.66 9.72
C ILE A 77 13.62 8.22 8.63
N THR A 78 14.18 8.48 7.44
CA THR A 78 13.43 8.98 6.28
C THR A 78 12.42 7.95 5.78
N LEU A 79 12.72 6.66 5.94
CA LEU A 79 11.85 5.53 5.60
C LEU A 79 10.77 5.20 6.62
N CYS A 80 10.92 5.61 7.88
CA CYS A 80 9.98 5.28 8.95
C CYS A 80 9.18 6.49 9.47
N TYR A 81 9.66 7.72 9.25
CA TYR A 81 9.08 8.93 9.83
C TYR A 81 8.91 10.05 8.80
N ALA A 82 7.85 10.84 8.95
CA ALA A 82 7.76 12.11 8.23
C ALA A 82 8.81 13.11 8.72
N THR A 83 9.09 14.10 7.89
CA THR A 83 9.99 15.20 8.18
C THR A 83 9.62 15.84 9.53
N GLY A 84 10.56 15.78 10.49
CA GLY A 84 10.36 16.31 11.85
C GLY A 84 9.61 15.37 12.82
N GLY A 85 8.86 14.39 12.31
CA GLY A 85 8.10 13.44 13.12
C GLY A 85 8.97 12.48 13.93
N PHE A 86 10.22 12.26 13.50
CA PHE A 86 11.19 11.44 14.23
C PHE A 86 11.36 11.89 15.68
N LYS A 87 11.34 13.21 15.97
CA LYS A 87 11.51 13.76 17.32
C LYS A 87 10.46 13.30 18.33
N ASN A 88 9.27 12.94 17.86
CA ASN A 88 8.16 12.49 18.68
C ASN A 88 8.09 10.95 18.75
N SER A 89 9.07 10.26 18.16
CA SER A 89 9.10 8.80 18.16
C SER A 89 9.80 8.29 19.42
N PRO A 90 9.39 7.14 19.97
CA PRO A 90 10.16 6.45 21.02
C PRO A 90 11.62 6.18 20.62
N TRP A 91 11.88 6.15 19.31
CA TRP A 91 13.20 5.90 18.73
C TRP A 91 14.13 7.11 18.83
N TYR A 92 13.58 8.32 18.94
CA TYR A 92 14.35 9.53 19.16
C TYR A 92 15.17 9.45 20.45
N ASP A 93 14.54 8.94 21.51
CA ASP A 93 15.16 8.80 22.82
C ASP A 93 16.13 7.62 22.86
N GLN A 94 15.84 6.55 22.12
CA GLN A 94 16.74 5.41 21.98
C GLN A 94 18.01 5.79 21.20
N LEU A 95 17.89 6.61 20.16
CA LEU A 95 19.02 7.23 19.44
C LEU A 95 19.54 8.51 20.10
N SER A 96 19.20 8.77 21.37
CA SER A 96 19.71 9.93 22.12
C SER A 96 21.23 9.96 22.24
N PHE A 97 21.89 8.81 22.09
CA PHE A 97 23.34 8.75 22.15
C PHE A 97 24.07 9.56 21.06
N LEU A 98 23.42 9.75 19.91
CA LEU A 98 23.90 10.65 18.86
C LEU A 98 23.94 12.12 19.32
N ARG A 99 23.26 12.45 20.42
CA ARG A 99 23.13 13.80 20.99
C ARG A 99 23.92 13.98 22.30
N TYR A 100 24.63 12.97 22.80
CA TYR A 100 25.46 13.16 23.99
C TYR A 100 26.75 13.88 23.63
N GLN A 101 27.09 14.87 24.45
CA GLN A 101 28.43 15.42 24.58
C GLN A 101 29.33 14.46 25.36
N LYS A 102 30.65 14.65 25.25
CA LYS A 102 31.69 13.75 25.80
C LYS A 102 31.42 13.30 27.24
N ASP A 103 31.12 14.25 28.13
CA ASP A 103 30.99 13.98 29.55
C ASP A 103 29.73 13.18 29.86
N ASN A 104 28.64 13.42 29.14
CA ASN A 104 27.40 12.66 29.25
C ASN A 104 27.48 11.27 28.58
N PHE A 105 28.30 11.12 27.54
CA PHE A 105 28.46 9.86 26.82
C PHE A 105 29.18 8.81 27.69
N ARG A 106 30.17 9.24 28.48
CA ARG A 106 30.98 8.36 29.36
C ARG A 106 30.16 7.53 30.34
N PHE A 107 29.07 8.08 30.87
CA PHE A 107 28.33 7.47 31.97
C PHE A 107 27.25 6.48 31.54
N LYS A 108 26.85 6.47 30.26
CA LYS A 108 25.62 5.78 29.83
C LYS A 108 25.83 4.64 28.84
N TYR A 109 26.93 4.63 28.08
CA TYR A 109 27.20 3.57 27.10
C TYR A 109 28.64 3.07 27.25
N PRO A 110 28.84 1.84 27.76
CA PRO A 110 30.13 1.17 27.65
C PRO A 110 30.46 0.94 26.16
N THR A 111 31.72 0.59 25.88
CA THR A 111 32.39 0.50 24.56
C THR A 111 31.67 -0.24 23.43
N ASP A 112 30.52 -0.88 23.69
CA ASP A 112 29.72 -1.67 22.76
C ASP A 112 28.45 -0.94 22.27
N TRP A 113 28.60 0.33 21.90
CA TRP A 113 27.51 1.12 21.30
C TRP A 113 27.06 0.54 19.94
N ALA A 114 27.93 -0.18 19.24
CA ALA A 114 27.62 -0.83 17.96
C ALA A 114 26.53 -1.90 18.14
N SER A 115 26.64 -2.75 19.17
CA SER A 115 25.58 -3.71 19.51
C SER A 115 24.28 -3.01 19.91
N HIS A 116 24.36 -1.90 20.65
CA HIS A 116 23.17 -1.13 21.03
C HIS A 116 22.46 -0.53 19.81
N TRP A 117 23.21 0.10 18.90
CA TRP A 117 22.69 0.60 17.63
C TRP A 117 22.05 -0.52 16.82
N ALA A 118 22.73 -1.65 16.70
CA ALA A 118 22.27 -2.75 15.87
C ALA A 118 21.00 -3.42 16.45
N LEU A 119 20.86 -3.50 17.78
CA LEU A 119 19.61 -3.92 18.45
C LEU A 119 18.43 -2.97 18.17
N MET A 120 18.68 -1.66 18.14
CA MET A 120 17.64 -0.68 17.84
C MET A 120 17.20 -0.77 16.37
N VAL A 121 18.16 -0.81 15.46
CA VAL A 121 17.94 -0.94 14.02
C VAL A 121 17.22 -2.25 13.70
N ARG A 122 17.56 -3.36 14.37
CA ARG A 122 16.85 -4.64 14.28
C ARG A 122 15.35 -4.49 14.51
N GLY A 123 14.94 -3.83 15.60
CA GLY A 123 13.52 -3.68 15.94
C GLY A 123 12.71 -2.97 14.85
N ARG A 124 13.34 -2.02 14.14
CA ARG A 124 12.69 -1.30 13.05
C ARG A 124 12.78 -2.00 11.71
N LEU A 125 13.94 -2.54 11.35
CA LEU A 125 14.05 -3.39 10.16
C LEU A 125 13.08 -4.56 10.23
N HIS A 126 12.90 -5.15 11.41
CA HIS A 126 11.88 -6.16 11.63
C HIS A 126 10.47 -5.60 11.39
N SER A 127 10.13 -4.42 11.90
CA SER A 127 8.83 -3.78 11.63
C SER A 127 8.62 -3.49 10.13
N VAL A 128 9.65 -3.03 9.42
CA VAL A 128 9.60 -2.78 7.97
C VAL A 128 9.49 -4.09 7.19
N ALA A 129 10.19 -5.14 7.63
CA ALA A 129 10.07 -6.48 7.07
C ALA A 129 8.69 -7.09 7.34
N GLN A 130 8.10 -6.87 8.51
CA GLN A 130 6.73 -7.29 8.84
C GLN A 130 5.68 -6.65 7.92
N ASP A 131 5.88 -5.41 7.48
CA ASP A 131 5.01 -4.76 6.51
C ASP A 131 4.99 -5.48 5.15
N LEU A 132 6.03 -6.26 4.85
CA LEU A 132 6.20 -6.98 3.59
C LEU A 132 6.00 -8.50 3.71
N TYR A 133 6.22 -9.07 4.90
CA TYR A 133 6.25 -10.51 5.14
C TYR A 133 5.08 -11.30 4.58
N PRO A 134 3.81 -10.83 4.67
CA PRO A 134 2.70 -11.59 4.14
C PRO A 134 2.79 -11.87 2.63
N ASN A 135 3.55 -11.05 1.89
CA ASN A 135 3.49 -10.97 0.43
C ASN A 135 4.88 -10.66 -0.17
N PHE A 136 6.00 -11.11 0.41
CA PHE A 136 7.34 -10.75 -0.08
C PHE A 136 7.55 -11.03 -1.56
N THR A 137 7.13 -12.21 -2.00
CA THR A 137 7.21 -12.66 -3.38
C THR A 137 6.42 -11.75 -4.30
N GLU A 138 5.13 -11.52 -4.03
CA GLU A 138 4.30 -10.57 -4.78
C GLU A 138 4.88 -9.15 -4.76
N THR A 139 5.47 -8.72 -3.65
CA THR A 139 6.04 -7.38 -3.50
C THR A 139 7.27 -7.21 -4.38
N ALA A 140 8.14 -8.21 -4.42
CA ALA A 140 9.37 -8.16 -5.21
C ALA A 140 9.08 -8.12 -6.71
N TYR A 141 8.03 -8.80 -7.16
CA TYR A 141 7.59 -8.74 -8.56
C TYR A 141 7.15 -7.35 -9.02
N PHE A 142 6.82 -6.40 -8.14
CA PHE A 142 6.53 -5.01 -8.54
C PHE A 142 7.74 -4.24 -9.06
N LEU A 143 8.95 -4.71 -8.82
CA LEU A 143 10.14 -4.11 -9.44
C LEU A 143 10.11 -4.25 -10.96
N PHE A 144 9.33 -5.21 -11.46
CA PHE A 144 9.36 -5.62 -12.85
C PHE A 144 7.93 -5.58 -13.42
N PRO A 145 7.76 -5.15 -14.67
CA PRO A 145 6.47 -5.22 -15.33
C PRO A 145 5.90 -6.65 -15.31
N ALA A 146 4.59 -6.79 -15.10
CA ALA A 146 3.95 -8.09 -15.21
C ALA A 146 4.14 -8.65 -16.62
N GLY A 147 4.58 -9.91 -16.73
CA GLY A 147 4.74 -10.59 -18.02
C GLY A 147 6.08 -10.37 -18.73
N THR A 148 6.98 -9.52 -18.21
CA THR A 148 8.37 -9.50 -18.69
C THR A 148 9.19 -10.54 -17.94
N PRO A 149 9.84 -11.51 -18.64
CA PRO A 149 10.77 -12.42 -17.99
C PRO A 149 11.91 -11.62 -17.36
N LEU A 150 12.19 -11.90 -16.09
CA LEU A 150 13.29 -11.28 -15.36
C LEU A 150 14.60 -11.66 -16.04
N ASN A 151 15.48 -10.69 -16.25
CA ASN A 151 16.86 -11.01 -16.59
C ASN A 151 17.60 -11.56 -15.35
N ALA A 152 18.76 -12.18 -15.55
CA ALA A 152 19.51 -12.83 -14.46
C ALA A 152 19.82 -11.88 -13.29
N ASN A 153 20.10 -10.61 -13.56
CA ASN A 153 20.39 -9.62 -12.51
C ASN A 153 19.14 -9.27 -11.71
N GLU A 154 17.98 -9.19 -12.36
CA GLU A 154 16.70 -8.90 -11.73
C GLU A 154 16.25 -10.04 -10.82
N THR A 155 16.41 -11.28 -11.26
CA THR A 155 16.18 -12.47 -10.44
C THR A 155 17.07 -12.46 -9.21
N GLU A 156 18.37 -12.18 -9.35
CA GLU A 156 19.31 -12.08 -8.22
C GLU A 156 18.89 -10.96 -7.24
N GLU A 157 18.42 -9.81 -7.73
CA GLU A 157 17.92 -8.74 -6.86
C GLU A 157 16.68 -9.17 -6.07
N VAL A 158 15.75 -9.90 -6.69
CA VAL A 158 14.55 -10.44 -6.03
C VAL A 158 14.91 -11.44 -4.96
N GLU A 159 15.75 -12.43 -5.30
CA GLU A 159 16.21 -13.45 -4.36
C GLU A 159 16.92 -12.81 -3.17
N PHE A 160 17.87 -11.90 -3.43
CA PHE A 160 18.55 -11.12 -2.40
C PHE A 160 17.57 -10.37 -1.49
N PHE A 161 16.54 -9.73 -2.08
CA PHE A 161 15.53 -9.01 -1.31
C PHE A 161 14.77 -9.93 -0.36
N ILE A 162 14.28 -11.05 -0.90
CA ILE A 162 13.46 -12.02 -0.18
C ILE A 162 14.28 -12.66 0.94
N ASP A 163 15.48 -13.13 0.65
CA ASP A 163 16.36 -13.78 1.62
C ASP A 163 16.75 -12.82 2.75
N THR A 164 17.11 -11.58 2.40
CA THR A 164 17.46 -10.57 3.40
C THR A 164 16.24 -10.21 4.23
N ALA A 165 15.06 -10.05 3.63
CA ALA A 165 13.87 -9.68 4.36
C ALA A 165 13.35 -10.82 5.25
N PHE A 166 13.45 -12.07 4.81
CA PHE A 166 13.20 -13.26 5.61
C PHE A 166 14.16 -13.34 6.80
N THR A 167 15.46 -13.10 6.55
CA THR A 167 16.48 -13.01 7.60
C THR A 167 16.09 -11.95 8.63
N LEU A 168 15.79 -10.72 8.19
CA LEU A 168 15.38 -9.61 9.04
C LEU A 168 14.09 -9.88 9.83
N TYR A 169 13.13 -10.58 9.23
CA TYR A 169 11.90 -11.00 9.89
C TYR A 169 12.19 -12.03 11.00
N SER A 170 13.07 -12.99 10.72
CA SER A 170 13.43 -14.09 11.64
C SER A 170 14.29 -13.65 12.84
N LEU A 171 14.83 -12.43 12.83
CA LEU A 171 15.63 -11.83 13.92
C LEU A 171 14.91 -11.72 15.28
N LYS A 172 13.62 -12.06 15.37
CA LYS A 172 12.88 -12.18 16.64
C LYS A 172 13.31 -13.39 17.49
N THR A 173 13.91 -14.42 16.90
CA THR A 173 14.40 -15.61 17.62
C THR A 173 15.83 -15.36 18.15
N ASN A 174 16.13 -15.82 19.37
CA ASN A 174 17.24 -15.40 20.26
C ASN A 174 18.71 -15.49 19.74
N ASN A 175 18.99 -15.67 18.45
CA ASN A 175 20.34 -15.91 17.91
C ASN A 175 21.06 -14.65 17.37
N TRP A 176 20.91 -13.53 18.06
CA TRP A 176 21.72 -12.33 17.82
C TRP A 176 23.03 -12.42 18.64
N PRO A 177 24.23 -12.04 18.13
CA PRO A 177 24.55 -11.21 16.96
C PRO A 177 25.04 -11.94 15.69
N ALA A 178 25.03 -13.28 15.63
CA ALA A 178 25.68 -13.99 14.53
C ALA A 178 25.06 -13.75 13.14
N ASN A 179 23.78 -13.36 13.08
CA ASN A 179 22.99 -13.32 11.85
C ASN A 179 22.58 -11.90 11.40
N VAL A 180 23.26 -10.85 11.86
CA VAL A 180 22.98 -9.49 11.36
C VAL A 180 23.50 -9.37 9.93
N PRO A 181 22.67 -8.93 8.97
CA PRO A 181 23.21 -8.56 7.68
C PRO A 181 24.27 -7.45 7.84
N SER A 182 25.35 -7.53 7.08
CA SER A 182 26.39 -6.49 7.10
C SER A 182 25.81 -5.12 6.69
N LEU A 183 26.49 -4.02 7.05
CA LEU A 183 26.02 -2.68 6.66
C LEU A 183 25.82 -2.50 5.16
N PRO A 184 26.72 -3.00 4.27
CA PRO A 184 26.48 -2.97 2.83
C PRO A 184 25.22 -3.72 2.41
N VAL A 185 24.93 -4.87 3.03
CA VAL A 185 23.72 -5.66 2.76
C VAL A 185 22.47 -4.88 3.19
N LEU A 186 22.49 -4.26 4.37
CA LEU A 186 21.38 -3.42 4.84
C LEU A 186 21.14 -2.21 3.93
N ALA A 187 22.21 -1.53 3.49
CA ALA A 187 22.11 -0.41 2.58
C ALA A 187 21.51 -0.83 1.23
N ARG A 188 22.00 -1.94 0.64
CA ARG A 188 21.44 -2.53 -0.59
C ARG A 188 19.95 -2.86 -0.41
N TRP A 189 19.59 -3.48 0.71
CA TRP A 189 18.20 -3.83 1.00
C TRP A 189 17.30 -2.61 1.16
N ILE A 190 17.75 -1.56 1.86
CA ILE A 190 17.00 -0.30 2.01
C ILE A 190 16.77 0.37 0.66
N ALA A 191 17.79 0.43 -0.19
CA ALA A 191 17.68 0.98 -1.53
C ALA A 191 16.66 0.20 -2.37
N LEU A 192 16.70 -1.14 -2.29
CA LEU A 192 15.76 -2.02 -2.98
C LEU A 192 14.33 -1.84 -2.44
N TYR A 193 14.16 -1.79 -1.12
CA TYR A 193 12.88 -1.50 -0.46
C TYR A 193 12.28 -0.18 -0.95
N LYS A 194 13.09 0.89 -1.06
CA LYS A 194 12.64 2.18 -1.61
C LYS A 194 12.12 2.00 -3.03
N ARG A 195 12.87 1.34 -3.92
CA ARG A 195 12.46 1.07 -5.32
C ARG A 195 11.14 0.31 -5.38
N VAL A 196 11.05 -0.82 -4.69
CA VAL A 196 9.83 -1.64 -4.59
C VAL A 196 8.64 -0.81 -4.13
N ARG A 197 8.83 -0.01 -3.09
CA ARG A 197 7.80 0.86 -2.53
C ARG A 197 7.33 1.90 -3.54
N HIS A 198 8.25 2.55 -4.26
CA HIS A 198 7.92 3.54 -5.28
C HIS A 198 7.12 2.91 -6.43
N ALA A 199 7.58 1.76 -6.93
CA ALA A 199 6.88 1.01 -7.97
C ALA A 199 5.46 0.62 -7.52
N ARG A 200 5.31 0.09 -6.30
CA ARG A 200 4.00 -0.24 -5.74
C ARG A 200 3.07 0.97 -5.64
N LEU A 201 3.55 2.11 -5.16
CA LEU A 201 2.74 3.33 -5.04
C LEU A 201 2.30 3.86 -6.41
N ALA A 202 3.18 3.77 -7.42
CA ALA A 202 2.86 4.13 -8.79
C ALA A 202 1.78 3.21 -9.38
N ALA A 203 1.94 1.89 -9.23
CA ALA A 203 0.97 0.90 -9.69
C ALA A 203 -0.41 1.07 -9.02
N GLN A 204 -0.45 1.30 -7.71
CA GLN A 204 -1.70 1.60 -7.00
C GLN A 204 -2.37 2.90 -7.49
N ALA A 205 -1.58 3.94 -7.78
CA ALA A 205 -2.14 5.16 -8.32
C ALA A 205 -2.72 4.96 -9.72
N ALA A 206 -2.01 4.21 -10.58
CA ALA A 206 -2.46 3.86 -11.93
C ALA A 206 -3.75 3.02 -11.92
N GLU A 207 -3.83 2.04 -11.02
CA GLU A 207 -5.07 1.27 -10.80
C GLU A 207 -6.24 2.20 -10.45
N LEU A 208 -6.06 3.11 -9.49
CA LEU A 208 -7.13 4.03 -9.09
C LEU A 208 -7.56 4.96 -10.25
N ASP A 209 -6.62 5.39 -11.09
CA ASP A 209 -6.93 6.17 -12.29
C ASP A 209 -7.74 5.34 -13.31
N ARG A 210 -7.42 4.06 -13.52
CA ARG A 210 -8.21 3.14 -14.36
C ARG A 210 -9.62 2.96 -13.82
N LEU A 211 -9.76 2.71 -12.51
CA LEU A 211 -11.06 2.57 -11.85
C LEU A 211 -11.89 3.85 -11.91
N VAL A 212 -11.27 5.03 -11.85
CA VAL A 212 -11.93 6.31 -12.10
C VAL A 212 -12.49 6.34 -13.52
N ALA A 213 -11.66 6.05 -14.53
CA ALA A 213 -12.08 6.07 -15.92
C ALA A 213 -13.20 5.07 -16.22
N LEU A 214 -13.18 3.89 -15.58
CA LEU A 214 -14.24 2.89 -15.69
C LEU A 214 -15.54 3.38 -15.05
N HIS A 215 -15.48 3.93 -13.83
CA HIS A 215 -16.67 4.39 -13.13
C HIS A 215 -17.29 5.64 -13.76
N GLU A 216 -16.49 6.55 -14.34
CA GLU A 216 -17.02 7.72 -15.04
C GLU A 216 -17.80 7.33 -16.29
N ARG A 217 -17.34 6.30 -17.01
CA ARG A 217 -18.02 5.78 -18.20
C ARG A 217 -19.25 4.94 -17.82
N HIS A 218 -19.15 4.13 -16.77
CA HIS A 218 -20.08 3.02 -16.51
C HIS A 218 -20.62 2.99 -15.06
N ALA A 219 -20.96 4.15 -14.50
CA ALA A 219 -21.36 4.32 -13.10
C ALA A 219 -22.60 3.51 -12.64
N ASP A 220 -23.41 3.06 -13.59
CA ASP A 220 -24.61 2.25 -13.43
C ASP A 220 -24.33 0.74 -13.47
N ARG A 221 -23.15 0.32 -13.93
CA ARG A 221 -22.74 -1.09 -14.07
C ARG A 221 -21.75 -1.54 -13.02
N VAL A 222 -21.00 -0.60 -12.44
CA VAL A 222 -20.07 -0.87 -11.34
C VAL A 222 -20.41 -0.08 -10.08
N LYS A 223 -20.09 -0.66 -8.93
CA LYS A 223 -20.30 -0.06 -7.62
C LYS A 223 -19.17 -0.38 -6.66
N GLN A 224 -19.09 0.36 -5.57
CA GLN A 224 -18.29 -0.08 -4.42
C GLN A 224 -18.88 -1.39 -3.85
N PRO A 225 -18.06 -2.35 -3.38
CA PRO A 225 -18.56 -3.68 -2.97
C PRO A 225 -19.71 -3.63 -1.94
N TRP A 226 -19.68 -2.64 -1.04
CA TRP A 226 -20.64 -2.45 0.06
C TRP A 226 -21.75 -1.46 -0.28
N ALA A 227 -21.76 -0.90 -1.49
CA ALA A 227 -22.85 -0.07 -1.93
C ALA A 227 -24.14 -0.89 -2.03
N PRO A 228 -25.31 -0.26 -1.82
CA PRO A 228 -26.59 -0.85 -2.19
C PRO A 228 -26.57 -1.36 -3.64
N GLN A 229 -27.43 -2.34 -3.95
CA GLN A 229 -27.65 -2.82 -5.31
C GLN A 229 -28.54 -1.90 -6.14
N THR A 230 -28.82 -0.69 -5.65
CA THR A 230 -29.62 0.31 -6.37
C THR A 230 -28.71 1.38 -6.98
N ARG A 231 -29.22 2.08 -7.99
CA ARG A 231 -28.51 3.19 -8.62
C ARG A 231 -28.16 4.26 -7.59
N ARG A 232 -26.90 4.69 -7.58
CA ARG A 232 -26.45 5.75 -6.68
C ARG A 232 -26.87 7.13 -7.20
N PRO A 233 -27.47 8.01 -6.36
CA PRO A 233 -27.87 9.35 -6.78
C PRO A 233 -26.70 10.29 -7.09
N ASN A 234 -25.54 10.02 -6.51
CA ASN A 234 -24.34 10.84 -6.69
C ASN A 234 -23.18 9.87 -6.95
N PRO A 235 -22.92 9.48 -8.20
CA PRO A 235 -21.76 8.67 -8.55
C PRO A 235 -20.44 9.43 -8.36
N ASP A 236 -20.45 10.77 -8.53
CA ASP A 236 -19.26 11.63 -8.51
C ASP A 236 -18.46 11.56 -7.21
N HIS A 237 -19.10 11.33 -6.05
CA HIS A 237 -18.36 11.20 -4.79
C HIS A 237 -17.41 10.00 -4.79
N VAL A 238 -17.72 8.91 -5.52
CA VAL A 238 -16.83 7.74 -5.65
C VAL A 238 -15.61 8.16 -6.45
N VAL A 239 -15.83 8.74 -7.63
CA VAL A 239 -14.78 9.25 -8.53
C VAL A 239 -13.88 10.27 -7.82
N ALA A 240 -14.46 11.25 -7.15
CA ALA A 240 -13.72 12.26 -6.40
C ALA A 240 -12.89 11.64 -5.26
N GLY A 241 -13.40 10.59 -4.61
CA GLY A 241 -12.67 9.81 -3.61
C GLY A 241 -11.45 9.11 -4.22
N LEU A 242 -11.66 8.36 -5.30
CA LEU A 242 -10.59 7.62 -5.99
C LEU A 242 -9.49 8.57 -6.51
N ARG A 243 -9.85 9.66 -7.19
CA ARG A 243 -8.91 10.69 -7.68
C ARG A 243 -8.09 11.30 -6.55
N ARG A 244 -8.74 11.63 -5.43
CA ARG A 244 -8.06 12.21 -4.27
C ARG A 244 -7.01 11.26 -3.71
N GLU A 245 -7.31 9.97 -3.66
CA GLU A 245 -6.37 8.95 -3.20
C GLU A 245 -5.24 8.71 -4.21
N ALA A 246 -5.54 8.60 -5.51
CA ALA A 246 -4.54 8.50 -6.56
C ALA A 246 -3.54 9.66 -6.51
N ALA A 247 -4.04 10.90 -6.43
CA ALA A 247 -3.21 12.10 -6.30
C ALA A 247 -2.35 12.09 -5.02
N ARG A 248 -2.89 11.53 -3.92
CA ARG A 248 -2.14 11.40 -2.66
C ARG A 248 -1.03 10.35 -2.77
N LEU A 249 -1.27 9.21 -3.43
CA LEU A 249 -0.25 8.20 -3.71
C LEU A 249 0.85 8.75 -4.63
N LYS A 250 0.49 9.48 -5.70
CA LYS A 250 1.45 10.15 -6.60
C LYS A 250 2.35 11.14 -5.85
N ARG A 251 1.78 12.03 -5.04
CA ARG A 251 2.57 12.97 -4.21
C ARG A 251 3.52 12.23 -3.27
N ARG A 252 3.06 11.15 -2.65
CA ARG A 252 3.89 10.33 -1.75
C ARG A 252 5.02 9.61 -2.47
N ASN A 253 4.76 9.19 -3.70
CA ASN A 253 5.77 8.58 -4.55
C ASN A 253 6.91 9.58 -4.84
N VAL A 254 6.59 10.86 -5.05
CA VAL A 254 7.58 11.93 -5.28
C VAL A 254 8.28 12.34 -3.99
N ASP A 255 7.50 12.56 -2.92
CA ASP A 255 8.04 13.13 -1.67
C ASP A 255 8.86 12.13 -0.84
N GLY A 256 8.81 10.83 -1.17
CA GLY A 256 9.39 9.75 -0.38
C GLY A 256 8.76 9.54 1.01
N ARG A 257 7.79 10.38 1.40
CA ARG A 257 7.18 10.40 2.74
C ARG A 257 6.51 9.08 3.10
N VAL A 258 6.76 8.63 4.32
CA VAL A 258 6.31 7.35 4.90
C VAL A 258 4.87 7.44 5.37
N TRP A 259 4.23 6.29 5.47
CA TRP A 259 2.94 6.13 6.11
C TRP A 259 3.05 6.28 7.64
N HIS A 260 2.21 7.09 8.25
CA HIS A 260 2.08 7.12 9.71
C HIS A 260 1.19 5.98 10.22
N GLY A 261 1.38 5.45 11.43
CA GLY A 261 0.55 4.36 11.97
C GLY A 261 -0.98 4.62 11.97
N ARG A 262 -1.42 5.89 12.08
CA ARG A 262 -2.82 6.29 11.88
C ARG A 262 -3.21 6.45 10.42
N GLU A 263 -2.27 6.78 9.56
CA GLU A 263 -2.47 6.80 8.12
C GLU A 263 -2.50 5.39 7.54
N LEU A 264 -1.63 4.45 7.97
CA LEU A 264 -1.67 3.02 7.67
C LEU A 264 -3.02 2.39 8.08
N SER A 265 -3.56 2.78 9.23
CA SER A 265 -4.82 2.23 9.73
C SER A 265 -6.06 2.87 9.09
N GLY A 266 -5.99 4.15 8.72
CA GLY A 266 -7.08 4.89 8.08
C GLY A 266 -7.17 4.71 6.56
N TYR A 267 -6.06 4.39 5.89
CA TYR A 267 -5.98 4.22 4.43
C TYR A 267 -6.59 2.94 3.90
N ARG A 268 -6.97 2.05 4.80
CA ARG A 268 -7.92 1.03 4.42
C ARG A 268 -9.17 1.82 3.99
N PHE A 269 -9.46 1.81 2.68
CA PHE A 269 -10.75 1.23 2.31
C PHE A 269 -10.97 0.13 3.35
N ARG A 270 -11.81 0.38 4.37
CA ARG A 270 -12.09 -0.59 5.45
C ARG A 270 -12.19 -2.04 4.93
N PRO A 271 -12.61 -2.27 3.68
CA PRO A 271 -12.41 -3.49 2.94
C PRO A 271 -11.13 -3.47 2.09
N ALA A 272 -10.32 -4.52 2.21
CA ALA A 272 -9.21 -4.74 1.32
C ALA A 272 -9.68 -5.50 0.06
N PHE A 273 -10.42 -4.82 -0.81
CA PHE A 273 -11.01 -5.33 -2.05
C PHE A 273 -10.79 -4.30 -3.17
N ALA A 274 -11.04 -4.69 -4.43
CA ALA A 274 -11.20 -3.72 -5.51
C ALA A 274 -12.18 -2.62 -5.12
N ALA A 275 -11.84 -1.40 -5.51
CA ALA A 275 -12.68 -0.26 -5.17
C ALA A 275 -14.05 -0.38 -5.85
N LEU A 276 -14.14 -1.16 -6.94
CA LEU A 276 -15.33 -1.36 -7.76
C LEU A 276 -15.57 -2.86 -8.04
N VAL A 277 -16.83 -3.24 -8.11
CA VAL A 277 -17.34 -4.55 -8.54
C VAL A 277 -18.58 -4.34 -9.41
N PRO A 278 -18.95 -5.29 -10.27
CA PRO A 278 -20.22 -5.23 -10.98
C PRO A 278 -21.42 -5.17 -10.02
N TYR A 279 -22.52 -4.58 -10.47
CA TYR A 279 -23.81 -4.74 -9.82
C TYR A 279 -24.34 -6.18 -9.98
N ASP A 280 -25.16 -6.65 -9.03
CA ASP A 280 -25.70 -8.02 -9.10
C ASP A 280 -26.56 -8.24 -10.33
N TRP A 281 -27.32 -7.22 -10.76
CA TRP A 281 -28.15 -7.32 -11.97
C TRP A 281 -27.30 -7.49 -13.24
N CYS A 282 -26.08 -6.92 -13.30
CA CYS A 282 -25.18 -7.13 -14.43
C CYS A 282 -24.76 -8.61 -14.51
N LEU A 283 -24.39 -9.20 -13.39
CA LEU A 283 -24.02 -10.62 -13.33
C LEU A 283 -25.20 -11.52 -13.71
N ARG A 284 -26.42 -11.20 -13.25
CA ARG A 284 -27.64 -11.91 -13.65
C ARG A 284 -27.92 -11.79 -15.15
N LEU A 285 -27.78 -10.60 -15.73
CA LEU A 285 -27.92 -10.37 -17.17
C LEU A 285 -26.95 -11.26 -17.95
N PHE A 286 -25.67 -11.25 -17.56
CA PHE A 286 -24.65 -12.08 -18.19
C PHE A 286 -25.03 -13.57 -18.15
N CYS A 287 -25.46 -14.08 -16.99
CA CYS A 287 -25.87 -15.47 -16.86
C CYS A 287 -27.12 -15.81 -17.68
N GLU A 288 -28.15 -14.96 -17.68
CA GLU A 288 -29.39 -15.21 -18.44
C GLU A 288 -29.17 -15.15 -19.96
N VAL A 289 -28.37 -14.20 -20.44
CA VAL A 289 -27.97 -14.14 -21.85
C VAL A 289 -27.20 -15.41 -22.22
N PHE A 290 -26.19 -15.78 -21.45
CA PHE A 290 -25.38 -16.97 -21.72
C PHE A 290 -26.21 -18.27 -21.68
N LYS A 291 -27.21 -18.36 -20.80
CA LYS A 291 -28.11 -19.51 -20.70
C LYS A 291 -29.03 -19.65 -21.91
N ARG A 292 -29.57 -18.53 -22.43
CA ARG A 292 -30.50 -18.53 -23.58
C ARG A 292 -29.76 -18.55 -24.93
N HIS A 293 -28.55 -18.02 -24.94
CA HIS A 293 -27.70 -17.86 -26.11
C HIS A 293 -26.28 -18.35 -25.75
N PRO A 294 -26.03 -19.66 -25.66
CA PRO A 294 -24.71 -20.16 -25.31
C PRO A 294 -23.65 -19.73 -26.34
N VAL A 295 -22.43 -19.45 -25.86
CA VAL A 295 -21.28 -19.19 -26.73
C VAL A 295 -20.94 -20.49 -27.48
N PRO A 296 -20.74 -20.46 -28.81
CA PRO A 296 -20.33 -21.65 -29.56
C PRO A 296 -19.04 -22.24 -28.98
N ASP A 297 -19.03 -23.54 -28.68
CA ASP A 297 -17.84 -24.24 -28.19
C ASP A 297 -16.73 -24.18 -29.26
N GLU A 298 -15.51 -23.83 -28.84
CA GLU A 298 -14.32 -23.92 -29.68
C GLU A 298 -14.08 -25.39 -30.06
N GLY A 299 -14.51 -25.79 -31.26
CA GLY A 299 -14.20 -27.11 -31.82
C GLY A 299 -15.39 -28.06 -31.99
N VAL A 300 -16.63 -27.64 -31.76
CA VAL A 300 -17.78 -28.37 -32.30
C VAL A 300 -17.91 -27.96 -33.76
N GLU A 301 -17.40 -28.81 -34.67
CA GLU A 301 -17.49 -28.60 -36.12
C GLU A 301 -18.92 -28.20 -36.51
N GLU A 302 -19.02 -27.17 -37.36
CA GLU A 302 -20.23 -26.48 -37.88
C GLU A 302 -21.17 -27.39 -38.70
N GLY A 303 -21.37 -28.64 -38.28
CA GLY A 303 -22.10 -29.67 -39.02
C GLY A 303 -23.60 -29.69 -38.79
N ARG A 304 -24.18 -28.80 -37.97
CA ARG A 304 -25.64 -28.77 -37.75
C ARG A 304 -26.21 -27.36 -37.68
N GLY A 305 -26.51 -26.83 -38.86
CA GLY A 305 -27.58 -25.86 -39.08
C GLY A 305 -27.11 -24.41 -39.12
N ASP A 306 -27.65 -23.66 -40.08
CA ASP A 306 -27.36 -22.28 -40.48
C ASP A 306 -27.66 -21.21 -39.39
N GLY A 307 -27.45 -21.52 -38.12
CA GLY A 307 -27.57 -20.57 -37.03
C GLY A 307 -26.35 -19.67 -36.98
N GLU A 308 -26.39 -18.57 -37.74
CA GLU A 308 -25.43 -17.48 -37.61
C GLU A 308 -25.34 -17.08 -36.11
N SER A 309 -24.12 -17.05 -35.58
CA SER A 309 -23.87 -16.67 -34.18
C SER A 309 -24.53 -15.32 -33.91
N VAL A 310 -25.33 -15.25 -32.85
CA VAL A 310 -25.95 -14.00 -32.39
C VAL A 310 -24.89 -12.97 -31.95
N TYR A 311 -23.68 -13.45 -31.65
CA TYR A 311 -22.56 -12.65 -31.18
C TYR A 311 -21.61 -12.30 -32.33
N PRO A 312 -21.28 -11.01 -32.52
CA PRO A 312 -20.13 -10.60 -33.32
C PRO A 312 -18.84 -11.23 -32.80
N GLN A 313 -17.88 -11.49 -33.69
CA GLN A 313 -16.60 -12.12 -33.34
C GLN A 313 -15.85 -11.38 -32.22
N GLU A 314 -15.84 -10.05 -32.24
CA GLU A 314 -15.21 -9.22 -31.21
C GLU A 314 -15.84 -9.44 -29.82
N VAL A 315 -17.16 -9.62 -29.77
CA VAL A 315 -17.89 -9.89 -28.53
C VAL A 315 -17.64 -11.32 -28.04
N LEU A 316 -17.52 -12.29 -28.95
CA LEU A 316 -17.14 -13.66 -28.61
C LEU A 316 -15.78 -13.70 -27.91
N GLU A 317 -14.80 -12.97 -28.42
CA GLU A 317 -13.47 -12.87 -27.79
C GLU A 317 -13.54 -12.25 -26.40
N MET A 318 -14.30 -11.16 -26.24
CA MET A 318 -14.52 -10.55 -24.92
C MET A 318 -15.25 -11.49 -23.96
N MET A 319 -16.26 -12.22 -24.43
CA MET A 319 -16.99 -13.19 -23.61
C MET A 319 -16.10 -14.34 -23.17
N ARG A 320 -15.22 -14.84 -24.04
CA ARG A 320 -14.21 -15.86 -23.67
C ARG A 320 -13.29 -15.34 -22.58
N GLU A 321 -12.76 -14.14 -22.71
CA GLU A 321 -11.93 -13.51 -21.67
C GLU A 321 -12.67 -13.38 -20.33
N VAL A 322 -13.95 -12.99 -20.36
CA VAL A 322 -14.80 -12.91 -19.17
C VAL A 322 -15.04 -14.29 -18.55
N LEU A 323 -15.32 -15.31 -19.37
CA LEU A 323 -15.55 -16.69 -18.95
C LEU A 323 -14.30 -17.35 -18.37
N GLU A 324 -13.12 -17.08 -18.94
CA GLU A 324 -11.84 -17.55 -18.40
C GLU A 324 -11.53 -16.91 -17.04
N GLY A 325 -11.89 -15.62 -16.86
CA GLY A 325 -11.75 -14.93 -15.58
C GLY A 325 -12.76 -15.37 -14.52
N LEU A 326 -13.97 -15.80 -14.90
CA LEU A 326 -15.07 -16.15 -14.00
C LEU A 326 -14.74 -17.23 -12.95
N PRO A 327 -14.12 -18.38 -13.29
CA PRO A 327 -13.66 -19.36 -12.30
C PRO A 327 -12.75 -18.72 -11.24
N SER A 328 -11.86 -17.81 -11.64
CA SER A 328 -10.91 -17.15 -10.74
C SER A 328 -11.57 -16.17 -9.74
N PHE A 329 -12.83 -15.79 -9.97
CA PHE A 329 -13.66 -15.03 -9.04
C PHE A 329 -14.42 -15.91 -8.03
N TYR A 330 -14.74 -17.15 -8.38
CA TYR A 330 -15.75 -17.96 -7.67
C TYR A 330 -15.26 -19.34 -7.21
N TYR A 331 -14.07 -19.79 -7.62
CA TYR A 331 -13.39 -20.99 -7.10
C TYR A 331 -12.74 -20.69 -5.75
N VAL A 332 -13.55 -20.72 -4.70
CA VAL A 332 -13.07 -20.98 -3.34
C VAL A 332 -13.79 -22.27 -2.96
N TYR A 333 -13.05 -23.33 -2.60
CA TYR A 333 -13.50 -24.64 -2.07
C TYR A 333 -13.48 -25.89 -2.97
N GLY A 334 -12.87 -25.89 -4.16
CA GLY A 334 -12.65 -27.16 -4.89
C GLY A 334 -13.91 -27.80 -5.51
N GLU A 335 -15.09 -27.23 -5.28
CA GLU A 335 -16.33 -27.58 -5.97
C GLU A 335 -16.67 -26.53 -7.04
N LYS A 336 -17.01 -26.97 -8.25
CA LYS A 336 -17.55 -26.13 -9.33
C LYS A 336 -18.90 -25.55 -8.88
N MET A 337 -18.89 -24.38 -8.25
CA MET A 337 -20.10 -23.75 -7.71
C MET A 337 -20.78 -22.74 -8.64
N LEU A 338 -20.25 -22.50 -9.84
CA LEU A 338 -21.01 -21.79 -10.87
C LEU A 338 -21.73 -22.83 -11.74
N ASP A 339 -22.98 -23.06 -11.38
CA ASP A 339 -23.99 -23.50 -12.33
C ASP A 339 -24.65 -22.21 -12.86
N PRO A 340 -24.37 -21.77 -14.10
CA PRO A 340 -25.00 -20.59 -14.70
C PRO A 340 -26.54 -20.67 -14.69
N SER A 341 -27.11 -21.86 -14.50
CA SER A 341 -28.55 -22.06 -14.34
C SER A 341 -29.07 -21.77 -12.92
N ARG A 342 -28.19 -21.50 -11.94
CA ARG A 342 -28.52 -21.20 -10.53
C ARG A 342 -28.04 -19.80 -10.12
N PRO A 343 -28.83 -18.73 -10.37
CA PRO A 343 -28.46 -17.34 -10.07
C PRO A 343 -28.21 -17.04 -8.58
N GLU A 344 -28.58 -17.97 -7.70
CA GLU A 344 -28.35 -17.95 -6.25
C GLU A 344 -26.86 -18.06 -5.86
N THR A 345 -26.01 -18.48 -6.82
CA THR A 345 -24.56 -18.64 -6.66
C THR A 345 -23.75 -17.36 -6.89
N LEU A 346 -24.40 -16.29 -7.37
CA LEU A 346 -23.76 -15.00 -7.67
C LEU A 346 -23.37 -14.24 -6.39
N ARG A 347 -22.10 -14.34 -6.00
CA ARG A 347 -21.51 -13.67 -4.82
C ARG A 347 -21.34 -12.16 -5.07
N THR A 348 -21.78 -11.33 -4.11
CA THR A 348 -21.19 -10.01 -3.83
C THR A 348 -21.04 -9.82 -2.32
N ALA A 349 -20.36 -8.76 -1.87
CA ALA A 349 -19.94 -8.56 -0.48
C ALA A 349 -21.09 -8.48 0.57
N ARG A 350 -22.35 -8.62 0.13
CA ARG A 350 -23.57 -8.61 0.96
C ARG A 350 -24.31 -9.95 1.00
N THR A 351 -23.84 -11.02 0.37
CA THR A 351 -24.46 -12.34 0.55
C THR A 351 -24.08 -12.97 1.92
N PRO A 352 -24.97 -13.78 2.54
CA PRO A 352 -24.90 -14.18 3.96
C PRO A 352 -23.67 -15.02 4.39
N TRP A 353 -22.81 -15.43 3.46
CA TRP A 353 -21.71 -16.38 3.73
C TRP A 353 -20.31 -15.81 3.49
N SER A 354 -20.14 -14.49 3.54
CA SER A 354 -18.83 -13.82 3.39
C SER A 354 -17.89 -13.96 4.61
N VAL A 355 -17.98 -15.04 5.38
CA VAL A 355 -17.09 -15.39 6.49
C VAL A 355 -15.88 -16.18 5.96
N SER A 356 -14.71 -16.04 6.59
CA SER A 356 -13.43 -16.58 6.11
C SER A 356 -12.90 -17.63 7.10
N GLU A 357 -12.31 -18.72 6.59
CA GLU A 357 -11.36 -19.59 7.30
C GLU A 357 -10.23 -20.09 6.37
N PRO A 358 -9.09 -20.59 6.91
CA PRO A 358 -7.78 -20.40 6.29
C PRO A 358 -7.17 -21.64 5.60
N ALA A 359 -6.18 -21.31 4.75
CA ALA A 359 -4.93 -22.03 4.50
C ALA A 359 -4.92 -23.21 3.51
N ASP A 360 -4.72 -22.88 2.23
CA ASP A 360 -3.97 -23.74 1.32
C ASP A 360 -3.42 -22.96 0.10
N GLY A 361 -2.80 -21.80 0.33
CA GLY A 361 -1.66 -21.29 -0.45
C GLY A 361 -1.66 -21.26 -1.99
N ARG A 362 -2.77 -21.53 -2.69
CA ARG A 362 -2.82 -21.56 -4.15
C ARG A 362 -3.29 -20.21 -4.68
N ASP A 363 -2.48 -19.70 -5.59
CA ASP A 363 -2.76 -18.55 -6.45
C ASP A 363 -4.06 -18.75 -7.20
N GLY A 364 -4.93 -17.76 -7.07
CA GLY A 364 -6.28 -17.77 -7.62
C GLY A 364 -7.14 -16.79 -6.83
N ARG A 365 -6.86 -15.50 -6.96
CA ARG A 365 -7.61 -14.48 -6.24
C ARG A 365 -7.86 -13.28 -7.13
N PHE A 366 -9.01 -13.31 -7.82
CA PHE A 366 -9.63 -12.14 -8.41
C PHE A 366 -10.58 -11.50 -7.38
N LEU A 367 -10.41 -10.20 -7.11
CA LEU A 367 -11.23 -9.32 -6.26
C LEU A 367 -11.57 -9.83 -4.85
N THR A 368 -10.72 -10.68 -4.27
CA THR A 368 -11.01 -11.36 -3.01
C THR A 368 -10.94 -10.40 -1.82
N LYS A 369 -11.74 -10.70 -0.79
CA LYS A 369 -11.62 -10.15 0.56
C LYS A 369 -10.20 -10.32 1.07
N ARG A 370 -9.35 -9.30 0.98
CA ARG A 370 -8.09 -9.37 1.71
C ARG A 370 -8.40 -9.20 3.19
N VAL A 371 -7.72 -10.01 3.99
CA VAL A 371 -7.89 -10.02 5.43
C VAL A 371 -7.62 -8.63 5.98
N ARG A 372 -8.53 -8.13 6.83
CA ARG A 372 -8.40 -6.85 7.53
C ARG A 372 -7.11 -6.89 8.36
N GLY A 373 -6.01 -6.37 7.80
CA GLY A 373 -4.69 -6.61 8.40
C GLY A 373 -3.58 -6.53 7.38
N LYS A 374 -3.83 -7.07 6.18
CA LYS A 374 -2.84 -7.15 5.11
C LYS A 374 -2.74 -5.83 4.35
N ASN A 375 -1.53 -5.45 4.00
CA ASN A 375 -1.27 -4.27 3.19
C ASN A 375 -1.89 -4.49 1.80
N PRO A 376 -2.75 -3.57 1.30
CA PRO A 376 -3.35 -3.76 -0.01
C PRO A 376 -2.26 -3.61 -1.07
N PHE A 377 -2.07 -4.63 -1.90
CA PHE A 377 -1.31 -4.55 -3.15
C PHE A 377 -2.20 -3.97 -4.25
N PRO A 378 -1.68 -3.42 -5.35
CA PRO A 378 -2.56 -3.19 -6.49
C PRO A 378 -3.11 -4.53 -7.02
N HIS A 379 -4.23 -4.49 -7.73
CA HIS A 379 -4.77 -5.64 -8.45
C HIS A 379 -3.87 -5.95 -9.67
N SER A 380 -3.89 -7.20 -10.12
CA SER A 380 -3.21 -7.59 -11.35
C SER A 380 -3.85 -6.89 -12.55
N ASP A 381 -3.08 -6.71 -13.64
CA ASP A 381 -3.63 -6.13 -14.85
C ASP A 381 -4.74 -7.00 -15.45
N ASN A 382 -4.67 -8.33 -15.29
CA ASN A 382 -5.72 -9.26 -15.72
C ASN A 382 -7.03 -9.04 -14.95
N GLU A 383 -6.99 -8.75 -13.65
CA GLU A 383 -8.19 -8.43 -12.86
C GLU A 383 -8.87 -7.15 -13.36
N LEU A 384 -8.08 -6.11 -13.63
CA LEU A 384 -8.59 -4.83 -14.09
C LEU A 384 -9.13 -4.92 -15.52
N ARG A 385 -8.40 -5.65 -16.39
CA ARG A 385 -8.81 -5.93 -17.76
C ARG A 385 -10.11 -6.73 -17.78
N TRP A 386 -10.21 -7.80 -16.98
CA TRP A 386 -11.45 -8.56 -16.86
C TRP A 386 -12.64 -7.68 -16.47
N LEU A 387 -12.46 -6.77 -15.50
CA LEU A 387 -13.54 -5.89 -15.06
C LEU A 387 -13.96 -4.90 -16.16
N GLU A 388 -12.99 -4.35 -16.88
CA GLU A 388 -13.22 -3.50 -18.05
C GLU A 388 -13.98 -4.28 -19.13
N THR A 389 -13.47 -5.44 -19.55
CA THR A 389 -14.07 -6.33 -20.56
C THR A 389 -15.47 -6.79 -20.16
N PHE A 390 -15.69 -7.16 -18.89
CA PHE A 390 -16.99 -7.54 -18.37
C PHE A 390 -18.01 -6.41 -18.57
N VAL A 391 -17.63 -5.17 -18.25
CA VAL A 391 -18.54 -4.03 -18.40
C VAL A 391 -18.88 -3.74 -19.86
N GLU A 392 -17.90 -3.89 -20.77
CA GLU A 392 -18.15 -3.76 -22.22
C GLU A 392 -19.08 -4.85 -22.76
N VAL A 393 -18.94 -6.10 -22.30
CA VAL A 393 -19.88 -7.18 -22.64
C VAL A 393 -21.29 -6.86 -22.13
N ILE A 394 -21.41 -6.34 -20.91
CA ILE A 394 -22.72 -5.94 -20.35
C ILE A 394 -23.36 -4.81 -21.16
N LEU A 395 -22.59 -3.80 -21.59
CA LEU A 395 -23.10 -2.75 -22.47
C LEU A 395 -23.69 -3.32 -23.75
N TRP A 396 -22.94 -4.20 -24.41
CA TRP A 396 -23.40 -4.85 -25.63
C TRP A 396 -24.67 -5.68 -25.38
N MET A 397 -24.71 -6.46 -24.30
CA MET A 397 -25.87 -7.25 -23.91
C MET A 397 -27.10 -6.40 -23.62
N GLU A 398 -26.93 -5.20 -23.06
CA GLU A 398 -28.05 -4.30 -22.80
C GLU A 398 -28.70 -3.79 -24.09
N GLU A 399 -27.89 -3.50 -25.09
CA GLU A 399 -28.35 -3.06 -26.40
C GLU A 399 -29.06 -4.19 -27.16
N HIS A 400 -28.53 -5.41 -27.10
CA HIS A 400 -28.98 -6.52 -27.93
C HIS A 400 -30.06 -7.40 -27.27
N PHE A 401 -30.17 -7.39 -25.94
CA PHE A 401 -31.17 -8.16 -25.19
C PHE A 401 -31.99 -7.28 -24.22
N PRO A 402 -32.66 -6.22 -24.69
CA PRO A 402 -33.36 -5.27 -23.82
C PRO A 402 -34.49 -5.91 -23.00
N SER A 403 -35.12 -6.97 -23.52
CA SER A 403 -36.13 -7.74 -22.76
C SER A 403 -35.55 -8.41 -21.52
N LEU A 404 -34.34 -8.99 -21.63
CA LEU A 404 -33.62 -9.59 -20.51
C LEU A 404 -33.18 -8.54 -19.50
N VAL A 405 -32.75 -7.36 -19.96
CA VAL A 405 -32.40 -6.24 -19.06
C VAL A 405 -33.57 -5.88 -18.16
N ASN A 406 -34.77 -5.74 -18.74
CA ASN A 406 -35.99 -5.42 -18.00
C ASN A 406 -36.36 -6.55 -17.03
N GLU A 407 -36.19 -7.80 -17.45
CA GLU A 407 -36.42 -8.99 -16.62
C GLU A 407 -35.47 -9.03 -15.39
N VAL A 408 -34.17 -8.79 -15.58
CA VAL A 408 -33.15 -8.95 -14.52
C VAL A 408 -32.94 -7.73 -13.63
N ARG A 409 -33.13 -6.50 -14.13
CA ARG A 409 -33.02 -5.28 -13.31
C ARG A 409 -34.17 -5.20 -12.30
N GLY A 410 -35.37 -5.66 -12.69
CA GLY A 410 -36.57 -5.64 -11.86
C GLY A 410 -36.98 -4.23 -11.41
N GLU A 411 -38.09 -4.12 -10.70
CA GLU A 411 -38.57 -2.84 -10.15
C GLU A 411 -37.62 -2.27 -9.07
N GLU A 412 -36.92 -3.14 -8.33
CA GLU A 412 -36.03 -2.73 -7.23
C GLU A 412 -34.85 -1.86 -7.67
N TRP A 413 -34.37 -2.00 -8.92
CA TRP A 413 -33.30 -1.15 -9.45
C TRP A 413 -33.78 0.29 -9.69
N GLU A 414 -35.01 0.43 -10.18
CA GLU A 414 -35.66 1.71 -10.47
C GLU A 414 -36.23 2.37 -9.22
N ASP A 415 -36.56 1.56 -8.20
CA ASP A 415 -37.12 2.01 -6.94
C ASP A 415 -36.07 2.72 -6.05
N CYS A 416 -35.72 3.92 -6.47
CA CYS A 416 -34.92 4.86 -5.71
C CYS A 416 -35.71 5.50 -4.55
N HIS A 417 -36.99 5.15 -4.31
CA HIS A 417 -37.81 5.74 -3.24
C HIS A 417 -37.28 5.44 -1.83
N GLY A 418 -36.54 4.34 -1.63
CA GLY A 418 -35.84 4.07 -0.37
C GLY A 418 -34.82 5.16 -0.01
N ILE A 419 -34.29 5.88 -1.00
CA ILE A 419 -33.37 7.00 -0.82
C ILE A 419 -34.10 8.24 -0.34
N GLU A 420 -35.30 8.52 -0.87
CA GLU A 420 -36.13 9.62 -0.37
C GLU A 420 -36.56 9.39 1.07
N ALA A 421 -36.97 8.17 1.42
CA ALA A 421 -37.26 7.81 2.81
C ALA A 421 -36.03 7.99 3.72
N THR A 422 -34.83 7.65 3.23
CA THR A 422 -33.58 7.86 3.97
C THR A 422 -33.21 9.35 4.09
N LYS A 423 -33.44 10.15 3.05
CA LYS A 423 -33.26 11.62 3.07
C LYS A 423 -34.20 12.25 4.09
N ARG A 424 -35.49 11.91 4.06
CA ARG A 424 -36.49 12.36 5.05
C ARG A 424 -36.07 12.03 6.49
N ARG A 425 -35.64 10.80 6.75
CA ARG A 425 -35.12 10.39 8.09
C ARG A 425 -33.87 11.18 8.51
N ARG A 426 -32.98 11.55 7.58
CA ARG A 426 -31.78 12.36 7.90
C ARG A 426 -32.14 13.81 8.21
N GLU A 427 -33.06 14.39 7.43
CA GLU A 427 -33.57 15.75 7.65
C GLU A 427 -34.31 15.85 8.98
N GLU A 428 -35.13 14.85 9.31
CA GLU A 428 -35.81 14.75 10.60
C GLU A 428 -34.83 14.66 11.78
N ARG A 429 -33.78 13.83 11.66
CA ARG A 429 -32.70 13.77 12.67
C ARG A 429 -31.96 15.09 12.82
N LYS A 430 -31.73 15.81 11.72
CA LYS A 430 -31.09 17.13 11.74
C LYS A 430 -31.97 18.16 12.46
N ARG A 431 -33.26 18.22 12.11
CA ARG A 431 -34.26 19.08 12.79
C ARG A 431 -34.32 18.80 14.28
N ARG A 432 -34.46 17.52 14.68
CA ARG A 432 -34.48 17.13 16.10
C ARG A 432 -33.21 17.53 16.85
N LYS A 433 -32.04 17.45 16.21
CA LYS A 433 -30.77 17.90 16.80
C LYS A 433 -30.73 19.42 16.98
N GLU A 434 -31.23 20.17 16.00
CA GLU A 434 -31.33 21.64 16.07
C GLU A 434 -32.32 22.08 17.16
N GLU A 435 -33.45 21.38 17.31
CA GLU A 435 -34.43 21.60 18.39
C GLU A 435 -33.82 21.34 19.76
N LEU A 436 -33.11 20.21 19.96
CA LEU A 436 -32.44 19.91 21.22
C LEU A 436 -31.36 20.96 21.59
N VAL A 437 -30.61 21.46 20.60
CA VAL A 437 -29.63 22.54 20.81
C VAL A 437 -30.33 23.84 21.19
N LYS A 438 -31.49 24.14 20.57
CA LYS A 438 -32.30 25.33 20.88
C LYS A 438 -32.88 25.23 22.30
N GLU A 439 -33.43 24.09 22.69
CA GLU A 439 -33.94 23.84 24.05
C GLU A 439 -32.84 23.96 25.11
N ALA A 440 -31.65 23.38 24.86
CA ALA A 440 -30.52 23.47 25.77
C ALA A 440 -30.09 24.94 25.99
N ARG A 441 -30.03 25.74 24.92
CA ARG A 441 -29.73 27.18 25.00
C ARG A 441 -30.80 27.95 25.76
N SER A 442 -32.07 27.65 25.55
CA SER A 442 -33.17 28.28 26.29
C SER A 442 -33.11 27.96 27.79
N ARG A 443 -32.77 26.72 28.17
CA ARG A 443 -32.57 26.32 29.57
C ARG A 443 -31.38 27.03 30.21
N GLU A 444 -30.27 27.17 29.48
CA GLU A 444 -29.08 27.88 29.98
C GLU A 444 -29.35 29.37 30.19
N ASN A 445 -30.14 30.00 29.31
CA ASN A 445 -30.54 31.40 29.46
C ASN A 445 -31.53 31.59 30.60
N GLY A 446 -32.50 30.67 30.77
CA GLY A 446 -33.47 30.72 31.86
C GLY A 446 -32.84 30.56 33.24
N ALA A 447 -31.75 29.78 33.37
CA ALA A 447 -31.02 29.62 34.63
C ALA A 447 -30.12 30.81 35.02
N LYS A 448 -29.91 31.77 34.11
CA LYS A 448 -29.11 32.99 34.35
C LYS A 448 -29.96 34.20 34.76
N THR A 449 -31.28 34.08 34.67
CA THR A 449 -32.29 35.01 35.20
C THR A 449 -32.80 34.49 36.53
#